data_AF-A0A4Q6FF39-F1
#
_entry.id   AF-A0A4Q6FF39-F1
#
_cell.length_a   1.000
_cell.length_b   1.000
_cell.length_c   1.000
_cell.angle_alpha   90.00
_cell.angle_beta   90.00
_cell.angle_gamma   90.00
#
_symmetry.space_group_name_H-M   'P 1'
#
loop_
_entity.id
_entity.type
_entity.pdbx_description
1 polymer ?
#
loop_
_entity_poly.entity_id
_entity_poly.type
_entity_poly.pdbx_seq_one_letter_code
_entity_poly.pdbx_strand_id
1 'polypeptide(L)'
;PVVIDPKGRDYSMYAGATLITPNRKEACEALGWENNVNWPAKDLAMALSKTYSIENILVTLGPEGMLGLNSKTGEIHTLPAKAREVFDVSGAGDTVVSIMALALGAKSTIADAMGYANVAAGRVVEKWGTQPIYREELIEALDEKARRTGFPSTSSKIKTVAQIKQSIGVMGKRKKKVVFTNGCFDLLHAGHISYLEEARGKGDLLVIGVNSDASLRKLKGETRPIVPCAQRMRLLAALQAVDYIVEFGDDTPAALISELMPDVLAKGADYEVHQIVGADTVMNAGGKVERIPFVPGLSTSEIVKRIQENKGVTLPD
;
A
#
# COMPACT_ATOMS: atom_id res chain seq x y z
N PRO A 1 12.32 -3.65 -21.50
CA PRO A 1 11.56 -4.90 -21.66
C PRO A 1 10.99 -4.95 -23.08
N VAL A 2 10.77 -6.14 -23.63
CA VAL A 2 10.09 -6.35 -24.92
C VAL A 2 8.76 -7.03 -24.63
N VAL A 3 7.65 -6.29 -24.79
CA VAL A 3 6.29 -6.80 -24.59
C VAL A 3 5.59 -6.83 -25.95
N ILE A 4 4.96 -7.94 -26.28
CA ILE A 4 4.41 -8.19 -27.62
C ILE A 4 2.95 -8.60 -27.51
N ASP A 5 2.09 -7.95 -28.31
CA ASP A 5 0.77 -8.46 -28.69
C ASP A 5 0.94 -9.41 -29.89
N PRO A 6 0.91 -10.73 -29.69
CA PRO A 6 1.28 -11.64 -30.74
C PRO A 6 0.17 -11.74 -31.81
N LYS A 7 0.55 -11.82 -33.08
CA LYS A 7 -0.36 -12.10 -34.20
C LYS A 7 0.09 -13.32 -35.00
N GLY A 8 -0.89 -13.99 -35.59
CA GLY A 8 -0.68 -15.19 -36.40
C GLY A 8 -0.70 -16.48 -35.58
N ARG A 9 -0.26 -17.57 -36.20
CA ARG A 9 -0.29 -18.94 -35.62
C ARG A 9 1.07 -19.45 -35.17
N ASP A 10 2.15 -18.75 -35.52
CA ASP A 10 3.51 -19.16 -35.17
C ASP A 10 4.16 -18.05 -34.34
N TYR A 11 4.45 -18.38 -33.08
CA TYR A 11 5.06 -17.44 -32.14
C TYR A 11 6.59 -17.59 -32.05
N SER A 12 7.20 -18.42 -32.91
CA SER A 12 8.66 -18.61 -32.94
C SER A 12 9.42 -17.30 -33.19
N MET A 13 8.82 -16.38 -33.96
CA MET A 13 9.37 -15.04 -34.21
C MET A 13 9.42 -14.13 -32.97
N TYR A 14 8.72 -14.49 -31.90
CA TYR A 14 8.69 -13.76 -30.63
C TYR A 14 9.63 -14.37 -29.57
N ALA A 15 10.46 -15.34 -29.95
CA ALA A 15 11.47 -15.93 -29.08
C ALA A 15 12.38 -14.85 -28.46
N GLY A 16 12.63 -14.95 -27.16
CA GLY A 16 13.43 -13.98 -26.41
C GLY A 16 12.69 -12.71 -25.97
N ALA A 17 11.39 -12.56 -26.30
CA ALA A 17 10.58 -11.49 -25.74
C ALA A 17 10.48 -11.59 -24.22
N THR A 18 10.37 -10.44 -23.54
CA THR A 18 10.16 -10.40 -22.09
C THR A 18 8.79 -10.97 -21.73
N LEU A 19 7.76 -10.65 -22.52
CA LEU A 19 6.38 -11.07 -22.29
C LEU A 19 5.60 -11.08 -23.62
N ILE A 20 4.79 -12.10 -23.84
CA ILE A 20 3.72 -12.08 -24.85
C ILE A 20 2.35 -12.02 -24.19
N THR A 21 1.38 -11.38 -24.85
CA THR A 21 0.03 -11.16 -24.29
C THR A 21 -1.11 -11.70 -25.17
N PRO A 22 -1.11 -12.98 -25.58
CA PRO A 22 -2.18 -13.50 -26.43
C PRO A 22 -3.53 -13.49 -25.70
N ASN A 23 -4.63 -13.30 -26.42
CA ASN A 23 -5.93 -13.68 -25.90
C ASN A 23 -6.14 -15.21 -25.99
N ARG A 24 -7.17 -15.71 -25.32
CA ARG A 24 -7.52 -17.14 -25.31
C ARG A 24 -7.62 -17.76 -26.71
N LYS A 25 -8.26 -17.07 -27.65
CA LYS A 25 -8.45 -17.56 -29.02
C LYS A 25 -7.11 -17.61 -29.78
N GLU A 26 -6.33 -16.54 -29.71
CA GLU A 26 -4.98 -16.46 -30.29
C GLU A 26 -4.06 -17.55 -29.71
N ALA A 27 -4.13 -17.82 -28.41
CA ALA A 27 -3.38 -18.90 -27.76
C ALA A 27 -3.78 -20.29 -28.30
N CYS A 28 -5.08 -20.56 -28.45
CA CYS A 28 -5.56 -21.81 -29.04
C CYS A 28 -5.12 -21.95 -30.50
N GLU A 29 -5.22 -20.90 -31.30
CA GLU A 29 -4.80 -20.90 -32.72
C GLU A 29 -3.30 -21.17 -32.87
N ALA A 30 -2.47 -20.56 -32.02
CA ALA A 30 -1.02 -20.77 -32.04
C ALA A 30 -0.59 -22.17 -31.59
N LEU A 31 -1.45 -22.90 -30.88
CA LEU A 31 -1.19 -24.28 -30.47
C LEU A 31 -1.81 -25.32 -31.41
N GLY A 32 -2.57 -24.90 -32.44
CA GLY A 32 -3.39 -25.80 -33.26
C GLY A 32 -4.52 -26.47 -32.48
N TRP A 33 -5.04 -25.78 -31.46
CA TRP A 33 -6.06 -26.24 -30.52
C TRP A 33 -7.38 -25.49 -30.72
N GLU A 34 -7.75 -25.15 -31.96
CA GLU A 34 -8.89 -24.25 -32.22
C GLU A 34 -10.23 -24.79 -31.68
N ASN A 35 -10.38 -26.12 -31.58
CA ASN A 35 -11.58 -26.77 -31.05
C ASN A 35 -11.65 -26.82 -29.51
N ASN A 36 -10.62 -26.30 -28.80
CA ASN A 36 -10.43 -26.44 -27.36
C ASN A 36 -10.53 -25.10 -26.62
N VAL A 37 -11.43 -24.22 -27.05
CA VAL A 37 -11.59 -22.85 -26.52
C VAL A 37 -11.80 -22.79 -25.00
N ASN A 38 -12.36 -23.83 -24.37
CA ASN A 38 -12.61 -23.88 -22.92
C ASN A 38 -11.45 -24.45 -22.09
N TRP A 39 -10.28 -24.70 -22.69
CA TRP A 39 -9.14 -25.21 -21.93
C TRP A 39 -8.71 -24.25 -20.81
N PRO A 40 -8.23 -24.77 -19.66
CA PRO A 40 -7.74 -23.91 -18.60
C PRO A 40 -6.62 -23.00 -19.11
N ALA A 41 -6.70 -21.70 -18.79
CA ALA A 41 -5.73 -20.72 -19.26
C ALA A 41 -4.29 -21.03 -18.82
N LYS A 42 -4.14 -21.72 -17.68
CA LYS A 42 -2.86 -22.23 -17.18
C LYS A 42 -2.22 -23.20 -18.18
N ASP A 43 -2.99 -24.15 -18.70
CA ASP A 43 -2.49 -25.18 -19.61
C ASP A 43 -2.10 -24.56 -20.96
N LEU A 44 -2.89 -23.59 -21.44
CA LEU A 44 -2.54 -22.80 -22.62
C LEU A 44 -1.20 -22.06 -22.44
N ALA A 45 -1.04 -21.35 -21.31
CA ALA A 45 0.20 -20.61 -21.03
C ALA A 45 1.40 -21.57 -20.91
N MET A 46 1.26 -22.69 -20.22
CA MET A 46 2.35 -23.67 -20.08
C MET A 46 2.72 -24.30 -21.43
N ALA A 47 1.73 -24.63 -22.26
CA ALA A 47 1.96 -25.18 -23.60
C ALA A 47 2.66 -24.17 -24.52
N LEU A 48 2.20 -22.92 -24.55
CA LEU A 48 2.85 -21.86 -25.34
C LEU A 48 4.30 -21.65 -24.90
N SER A 49 4.55 -21.61 -23.59
CA SER A 49 5.90 -21.42 -23.05
C SER A 49 6.82 -22.56 -23.46
N LYS A 50 6.33 -23.81 -23.37
CA LYS A 50 7.10 -25.00 -23.76
C LYS A 50 7.35 -25.07 -25.27
N THR A 51 6.35 -24.78 -26.09
CA THR A 51 6.45 -24.87 -27.56
C THR A 51 7.38 -23.79 -28.12
N TYR A 52 7.24 -22.55 -27.66
CA TYR A 52 7.92 -21.39 -28.24
C TYR A 52 9.13 -20.91 -27.42
N SER A 53 9.44 -21.55 -26.29
CA SER A 53 10.55 -21.18 -25.40
C SER A 53 10.49 -19.73 -24.91
N ILE A 54 9.28 -19.24 -24.60
CA ILE A 54 9.03 -17.88 -24.09
C ILE A 54 8.78 -17.96 -22.58
N GLU A 55 9.57 -17.22 -21.79
CA GLU A 55 9.55 -17.32 -20.32
C GLU A 55 8.25 -16.81 -19.70
N ASN A 56 7.78 -15.62 -20.09
CA ASN A 56 6.60 -15.01 -19.49
C ASN A 56 5.46 -14.92 -20.50
N ILE A 57 4.28 -15.36 -20.07
CA ILE A 57 3.06 -15.37 -20.90
C ILE A 57 1.91 -14.81 -20.08
N LEU A 58 1.21 -13.82 -20.63
CA LEU A 58 -0.01 -13.27 -20.06
C LEU A 58 -1.19 -13.57 -20.99
N VAL A 59 -2.04 -14.51 -20.62
CA VAL A 59 -3.24 -14.83 -21.40
C VAL A 59 -4.38 -13.94 -20.94
N THR A 60 -4.93 -13.12 -21.83
CA THR A 60 -6.15 -12.35 -21.54
C THR A 60 -7.41 -13.18 -21.83
N LEU A 61 -8.35 -13.19 -20.90
CA LEU A 61 -9.52 -14.06 -20.87
C LEU A 61 -10.85 -13.28 -20.91
N GLY A 62 -10.80 -12.02 -21.32
CA GLY A 62 -11.99 -11.15 -21.37
C GLY A 62 -12.66 -11.04 -20.00
N PRO A 63 -13.97 -11.36 -19.86
CA PRO A 63 -14.69 -11.28 -18.59
C PRO A 63 -14.15 -12.19 -17.47
N GLU A 64 -13.38 -13.23 -17.80
CA GLU A 64 -12.73 -14.07 -16.78
C GLU A 64 -11.46 -13.42 -16.21
N GLY A 65 -10.95 -12.36 -16.84
CA GLY A 65 -9.73 -11.66 -16.41
C GLY A 65 -8.49 -12.00 -17.20
N MET A 66 -7.41 -12.30 -16.49
CA MET A 66 -6.11 -12.62 -17.10
C MET A 66 -5.30 -13.59 -16.23
N LEU A 67 -4.46 -14.38 -16.90
CA LEU A 67 -3.53 -15.32 -16.27
C LEU A 67 -2.10 -15.03 -16.73
N GLY A 68 -1.20 -14.81 -15.78
CA GLY A 68 0.23 -14.66 -16.03
C GLY A 68 0.99 -15.91 -15.58
N LEU A 69 1.93 -16.36 -16.40
CA LEU A 69 2.87 -17.43 -16.11
C LEU A 69 4.29 -16.89 -16.22
N ASN A 70 5.14 -17.22 -15.26
CA ASN A 70 6.59 -17.20 -15.40
C ASN A 70 7.09 -18.64 -15.39
N SER A 71 7.52 -19.16 -16.54
CA SER A 71 7.91 -20.57 -16.65
C SER A 71 9.25 -20.89 -16.00
N LYS A 72 10.09 -19.88 -15.75
CA LYS A 72 11.38 -20.05 -15.06
C LYS A 72 11.21 -20.25 -13.56
N THR A 73 10.29 -19.51 -12.94
CA THR A 73 9.97 -19.65 -11.50
C THR A 73 8.84 -20.64 -11.23
N GLY A 74 8.02 -20.94 -12.24
CA GLY A 74 6.79 -21.71 -12.10
C GLY A 74 5.63 -20.92 -11.48
N GLU A 75 5.81 -19.61 -11.26
CA GLU A 75 4.79 -18.75 -10.68
C GLU A 75 3.64 -18.52 -11.64
N ILE A 76 2.42 -18.60 -11.10
CA ILE A 76 1.18 -18.36 -11.83
C ILE A 76 0.36 -17.34 -11.06
N HIS A 77 -0.06 -16.28 -11.74
CA HIS A 77 -0.92 -15.24 -11.20
C HIS A 77 -2.23 -15.22 -11.97
N THR A 78 -3.35 -15.26 -11.26
CA THR A 78 -4.68 -15.11 -11.85
C THR A 78 -5.32 -13.86 -11.28
N LEU A 79 -5.81 -13.00 -12.17
CA LEU A 79 -6.56 -11.81 -11.79
C LEU A 79 -7.91 -11.83 -12.49
N PRO A 80 -9.04 -11.89 -11.75
CA PRO A 80 -10.35 -11.82 -12.37
C PRO A 80 -10.56 -10.43 -13.00
N ALA A 81 -11.28 -10.39 -14.11
CA ALA A 81 -11.81 -9.12 -14.60
C ALA A 81 -12.92 -8.68 -13.65
N LYS A 82 -13.06 -7.38 -13.46
CA LYS A 82 -14.20 -6.86 -12.73
C LYS A 82 -15.40 -6.82 -13.66
N ALA A 83 -16.52 -7.37 -13.21
CA ALA A 83 -17.82 -7.11 -13.82
C ALA A 83 -18.11 -5.59 -13.68
N ARG A 84 -17.96 -4.88 -14.78
CA ARG A 84 -18.32 -3.47 -14.98
C ARG A 84 -19.31 -3.43 -16.14
N GLU A 85 -20.06 -2.34 -16.29
CA GLU A 85 -20.83 -2.12 -17.51
C GLU A 85 -19.83 -1.98 -18.67
N VAL A 86 -19.69 -3.07 -19.44
CA VAL A 86 -18.81 -3.11 -20.60
C VAL A 86 -19.56 -2.46 -21.75
N PHE A 87 -19.08 -1.31 -22.21
CA PHE A 87 -19.64 -0.60 -23.37
C PHE A 87 -18.99 -1.06 -24.66
N ASP A 88 -17.66 -1.21 -24.68
CA ASP A 88 -16.89 -1.63 -25.86
C ASP A 88 -15.59 -2.31 -25.40
N VAL A 89 -15.21 -3.43 -26.02
CA VAL A 89 -13.96 -4.15 -25.68
C VAL A 89 -12.77 -3.72 -26.55
N SER A 90 -13.00 -2.83 -27.50
CA SER A 90 -12.00 -2.33 -28.44
C SER A 90 -10.87 -1.59 -27.72
N GLY A 91 -9.61 -1.95 -28.00
CA GLY A 91 -8.42 -1.29 -27.42
C GLY A 91 -8.02 -1.78 -26.01
N ALA A 92 -8.75 -2.73 -25.41
CA ALA A 92 -8.39 -3.30 -24.12
C ALA A 92 -7.05 -4.06 -24.17
N GLY A 93 -6.79 -4.81 -25.24
CA GLY A 93 -5.52 -5.51 -25.46
C GLY A 93 -4.33 -4.56 -25.57
N ASP A 94 -4.45 -3.50 -26.39
CA ASP A 94 -3.42 -2.47 -26.54
C ASP A 94 -3.12 -1.76 -25.21
N THR A 95 -4.16 -1.55 -24.40
CA THR A 95 -4.03 -0.98 -23.05
C THR A 95 -3.24 -1.91 -22.14
N VAL A 96 -3.54 -3.21 -22.14
CA VAL A 96 -2.78 -4.21 -21.37
C VAL A 96 -1.31 -4.18 -21.77
N VAL A 97 -1.01 -4.26 -23.07
CA VAL A 97 0.36 -4.27 -23.60
C VAL A 97 1.11 -3.01 -23.19
N SER A 98 0.48 -1.84 -23.36
CA SER A 98 1.07 -0.55 -23.04
C SER A 98 1.40 -0.40 -21.55
N ILE A 99 0.47 -0.78 -20.67
CA ILE A 99 0.67 -0.69 -19.22
C ILE A 99 1.67 -1.72 -18.71
N MET A 100 1.68 -2.95 -19.27
CA MET A 100 2.70 -3.95 -18.98
C MET A 100 4.09 -3.43 -19.37
N ALA A 101 4.24 -2.87 -20.57
CA ALA A 101 5.51 -2.32 -21.04
C ALA A 101 6.00 -1.16 -20.14
N LEU A 102 5.09 -0.25 -19.77
CA LEU A 102 5.39 0.86 -18.86
C LEU A 102 5.85 0.37 -17.48
N ALA A 103 5.08 -0.51 -16.84
CA ALA A 103 5.36 -1.01 -15.50
C ALA A 103 6.64 -1.84 -15.44
N LEU A 104 6.86 -2.74 -16.41
CA LEU A 104 8.10 -3.50 -16.52
C LEU A 104 9.29 -2.58 -16.83
N GLY A 105 9.10 -1.52 -17.62
CA GLY A 105 10.11 -0.49 -17.88
C GLY A 105 10.51 0.26 -16.61
N ALA A 106 9.53 0.50 -15.73
CA ALA A 106 9.72 1.04 -14.39
C ALA A 106 10.24 0.02 -13.36
N LYS A 107 10.55 -1.22 -13.79
CA LYS A 107 11.06 -2.32 -12.97
C LYS A 107 10.08 -2.86 -11.92
N SER A 108 8.78 -2.74 -12.17
CA SER A 108 7.75 -3.45 -11.40
C SER A 108 7.84 -4.96 -11.60
N THR A 109 7.29 -5.71 -10.64
CA THR A 109 7.09 -7.16 -10.81
C THR A 109 6.03 -7.43 -11.89
N ILE A 110 6.04 -8.62 -12.49
CA ILE A 110 5.01 -9.04 -13.44
C ILE A 110 3.64 -9.03 -12.77
N ALA A 111 3.54 -9.48 -11.51
CA ALA A 111 2.29 -9.48 -10.76
C ALA A 111 1.72 -8.06 -10.57
N ASP A 112 2.56 -7.09 -10.19
CA ASP A 112 2.13 -5.70 -10.04
C ASP A 112 1.71 -5.10 -11.39
N ALA A 113 2.52 -5.35 -12.43
CA ALA A 113 2.24 -4.89 -13.80
C ALA A 113 0.89 -5.43 -14.31
N MET A 114 0.60 -6.72 -14.10
CA MET A 114 -0.69 -7.33 -14.39
C MET A 114 -1.82 -6.66 -13.60
N GLY A 115 -1.56 -6.35 -12.33
CA GLY A 115 -2.48 -5.63 -11.45
C GLY A 115 -2.88 -4.27 -12.02
N TYR A 116 -1.92 -3.51 -12.54
CA TYR A 116 -2.14 -2.22 -13.20
C TYR A 116 -2.86 -2.38 -14.54
N ALA A 117 -2.43 -3.33 -15.37
CA ALA A 117 -3.01 -3.60 -16.67
C ALA A 117 -4.49 -4.01 -16.58
N ASN A 118 -4.84 -4.86 -15.61
CA ASN A 118 -6.24 -5.26 -15.39
C ASN A 118 -7.13 -4.08 -14.99
N VAL A 119 -6.62 -3.16 -14.17
CA VAL A 119 -7.37 -1.95 -13.78
C VAL A 119 -7.54 -1.01 -14.96
N ALA A 120 -6.47 -0.79 -15.73
CA ALA A 120 -6.49 0.07 -16.89
C ALA A 120 -7.45 -0.45 -17.97
N ALA A 121 -7.34 -1.74 -18.32
CA ALA A 121 -8.21 -2.39 -19.30
C ALA A 121 -9.68 -2.32 -18.85
N GLY A 122 -9.96 -2.60 -17.57
CA GLY A 122 -11.31 -2.48 -17.01
C GLY A 122 -11.90 -1.07 -17.04
N ARG A 123 -11.08 -0.02 -17.17
CA ARG A 123 -11.52 1.37 -17.30
C ARG A 123 -11.69 1.79 -18.76
N VAL A 124 -10.85 1.29 -19.66
CA VAL A 124 -10.96 1.55 -21.10
C VAL A 124 -12.24 0.94 -21.67
N VAL A 125 -12.62 -0.26 -21.21
CA VAL A 125 -13.84 -0.93 -21.71
C VAL A 125 -15.16 -0.28 -21.28
N GLU A 126 -15.10 0.72 -20.39
CA GLU A 126 -16.25 1.56 -20.02
C GLU A 126 -16.50 2.70 -21.03
N LYS A 127 -15.64 2.85 -22.04
CA LYS A 127 -15.70 3.92 -23.03
C LYS A 127 -16.02 3.36 -24.42
N TRP A 128 -16.51 4.24 -25.30
CA TRP A 128 -16.75 3.89 -26.70
C TRP A 128 -15.49 4.06 -27.55
N GLY A 129 -15.14 3.02 -28.32
CA GLY A 129 -14.02 3.01 -29.25
C GLY A 129 -12.66 2.89 -28.56
N THR A 130 -11.60 2.97 -29.38
CA THR A 130 -10.20 2.87 -28.95
C THR A 130 -9.71 4.17 -28.30
N GLN A 131 -10.14 4.42 -27.07
CA GLN A 131 -9.66 5.56 -26.29
C GLN A 131 -8.48 5.18 -25.38
N PRO A 132 -7.44 6.03 -25.28
CA PRO A 132 -6.37 5.80 -24.33
C PRO A 132 -6.86 6.00 -22.89
N ILE A 133 -6.13 5.40 -21.95
CA ILE A 133 -6.23 5.75 -20.52
C ILE A 133 -5.19 6.82 -20.19
N TYR A 134 -5.63 7.91 -19.58
CA TYR A 134 -4.74 8.97 -19.13
C TYR A 134 -4.20 8.68 -17.72
N ARG A 135 -3.12 9.36 -17.34
CA ARG A 135 -2.43 9.13 -16.07
C ARG A 135 -3.36 9.32 -14.87
N GLU A 136 -4.10 10.41 -14.86
CA GLU A 136 -4.98 10.81 -13.77
C GLU A 136 -6.09 9.75 -13.57
N GLU A 137 -6.68 9.32 -14.68
CA GLU A 137 -7.71 8.28 -14.69
C GLU A 137 -7.19 6.92 -14.22
N LEU A 138 -5.96 6.55 -14.60
CA LEU A 138 -5.34 5.33 -14.09
C LEU A 138 -5.11 5.40 -12.58
N ILE A 139 -4.61 6.54 -12.08
CA ILE A 139 -4.41 6.76 -10.64
C ILE A 139 -5.76 6.66 -9.91
N GLU A 140 -6.80 7.32 -10.41
CA GLU A 140 -8.15 7.25 -9.84
C GLU A 140 -8.68 5.81 -9.82
N ALA A 141 -8.52 5.05 -10.91
CA ALA A 141 -8.98 3.67 -10.98
C ALA A 141 -8.23 2.73 -10.02
N LEU A 142 -6.93 2.99 -9.80
CA LEU A 142 -6.11 2.27 -8.83
C LEU A 142 -6.51 2.63 -7.40
N ASP A 143 -6.77 3.90 -7.13
CA ASP A 143 -7.28 4.38 -5.84
C ASP A 143 -8.68 3.84 -5.55
N GLU A 144 -9.59 3.82 -6.53
CA GLU A 144 -10.90 3.21 -6.40
C GLU A 144 -10.81 1.71 -6.10
N LYS A 145 -9.85 1.01 -6.72
CA LYS A 145 -9.58 -0.40 -6.39
C LYS A 145 -9.11 -0.50 -4.94
N ALA A 146 -8.18 0.34 -4.51
CA ALA A 146 -7.71 0.38 -3.12
C ALA A 146 -8.81 0.78 -2.13
N ARG A 147 -9.79 1.61 -2.52
CA ARG A 147 -10.95 1.96 -1.68
C ARG A 147 -12.00 0.84 -1.62
N ARG A 148 -12.28 0.17 -2.74
CA ARG A 148 -13.29 -0.90 -2.86
C ARG A 148 -12.82 -2.26 -2.34
N THR A 149 -11.52 -2.54 -2.28
CA THR A 149 -10.97 -3.69 -1.53
C THR A 149 -10.97 -3.45 -0.01
N GLY A 150 -11.70 -2.42 0.44
CA GLY A 150 -11.49 -1.75 1.71
C GLY A 150 -10.21 -0.93 1.63
N PHE A 151 -10.22 0.29 2.19
CA PHE A 151 -9.00 0.96 2.64
C PHE A 151 -7.96 -0.10 3.06
N PRO A 152 -6.66 0.01 2.71
CA PRO A 152 -5.67 -0.92 3.24
C PRO A 152 -5.97 -1.01 4.73
N SER A 153 -6.38 -2.21 5.17
CA SER A 153 -7.09 -2.36 6.45
C SER A 153 -6.32 -1.56 7.49
N THR A 154 -6.96 -0.92 8.46
CA THR A 154 -6.23 -0.29 9.57
C THR A 154 -5.18 -1.23 10.17
N SER A 155 -5.39 -2.56 10.06
CA SER A 155 -4.41 -3.60 10.39
C SER A 155 -3.12 -3.61 9.55
N SER A 156 -3.13 -3.13 8.30
CA SER A 156 -1.95 -3.08 7.43
C SER A 156 -0.92 -2.04 7.88
N LYS A 157 -1.35 -0.99 8.59
CA LYS A 157 -0.46 0.01 9.21
C LYS A 157 0.02 -0.44 10.58
N ILE A 158 -0.75 -1.28 11.27
CA ILE A 158 -0.39 -1.84 12.57
C ILE A 158 0.57 -3.02 12.36
N LYS A 159 1.82 -2.85 12.77
CA LYS A 159 2.91 -3.80 12.48
C LYS A 159 3.81 -4.00 13.68
N THR A 160 4.49 -5.15 13.72
CA THR A 160 5.63 -5.36 14.63
C THR A 160 6.86 -4.60 14.14
N VAL A 161 7.82 -4.36 15.02
CA VAL A 161 9.09 -3.71 14.66
C VAL A 161 9.79 -4.43 13.51
N ALA A 162 9.84 -5.77 13.55
CA ALA A 162 10.41 -6.59 12.49
C ALA A 162 9.72 -6.37 11.13
N GLN A 163 8.38 -6.34 11.11
CA GLN A 163 7.61 -6.08 9.89
C GLN A 163 7.80 -4.65 9.36
N ILE A 164 7.97 -3.67 10.25
CA ILE A 164 8.28 -2.28 9.87
C ILE A 164 9.65 -2.22 9.21
N LYS A 165 10.68 -2.83 9.82
CA LYS A 165 12.04 -2.87 9.27
C LYS A 165 12.08 -3.58 7.92
N GLN A 166 11.35 -4.69 7.76
CA GLN A 166 11.19 -5.36 6.47
C GLN A 166 10.53 -4.43 5.44
N SER A 167 9.48 -3.70 5.82
CA SER A 167 8.77 -2.79 4.91
C SER A 167 9.65 -1.62 4.47
N ILE A 168 10.44 -1.05 5.39
CA ILE A 168 11.39 0.03 5.09
C ILE A 168 12.54 -0.46 4.19
N GLY A 169 13.01 -1.70 4.40
CA GLY A 169 14.13 -2.29 3.65
C GLY A 169 13.79 -2.76 2.23
N VAL A 170 12.53 -3.08 1.93
CA VAL A 170 12.09 -3.61 0.62
C VAL A 170 11.80 -2.52 -0.42
N MET A 171 11.63 -1.25 0.00
CA MET A 171 11.16 -0.16 -0.87
C MET A 171 12.29 0.55 -1.64
N GLY A 172 12.89 -0.15 -2.61
CA GLY A 172 13.63 0.44 -3.75
C GLY A 172 15.05 0.96 -3.46
N LYS A 173 15.77 1.35 -4.53
CA LYS A 173 17.18 1.80 -4.50
C LYS A 173 17.45 3.08 -3.71
N ARG A 174 16.44 3.70 -3.09
CA ARG A 174 16.56 4.98 -2.37
C ARG A 174 16.07 4.79 -0.94
N LYS A 175 16.96 5.00 0.04
CA LYS A 175 16.63 4.96 1.47
C LYS A 175 15.58 6.04 1.76
N LYS A 176 14.37 5.63 2.17
CA LYS A 176 13.32 6.56 2.63
C LYS A 176 13.69 7.13 3.99
N LYS A 177 13.46 8.42 4.19
CA LYS A 177 13.69 9.12 5.46
C LYS A 177 12.55 8.81 6.43
N VAL A 178 12.82 8.06 7.48
CA VAL A 178 11.82 7.61 8.45
C VAL A 178 11.70 8.61 9.59
N VAL A 179 10.48 9.10 9.82
CA VAL A 179 10.10 9.89 10.98
C VAL A 179 9.48 8.98 12.02
N PHE A 180 9.87 9.13 13.27
CA PHE A 180 9.27 8.44 14.40
C PHE A 180 8.74 9.46 15.41
N THR A 181 7.55 9.18 15.95
CA THR A 181 7.01 9.85 17.13
C THR A 181 6.36 8.81 18.03
N ASN A 182 6.18 9.13 19.31
CA ASN A 182 5.40 8.30 20.21
C ASN A 182 4.41 9.11 21.06
N GLY A 183 3.35 8.47 21.51
CA GLY A 183 2.37 9.10 22.38
C GLY A 183 1.26 8.17 22.85
N CYS A 184 0.47 8.67 23.80
CA CYS A 184 -0.68 7.96 24.34
C CYS A 184 -1.85 7.94 23.33
N PHE A 185 -2.12 9.09 22.68
CA PHE A 185 -3.24 9.28 21.74
C PHE A 185 -4.58 8.78 22.30
N ASP A 186 -4.89 9.15 23.56
CA ASP A 186 -6.03 8.60 24.29
C ASP A 186 -7.36 9.03 23.66
N LEU A 187 -7.67 10.33 23.70
CA LEU A 187 -8.73 10.92 22.88
C LEU A 187 -8.10 11.75 21.76
N LEU A 188 -8.34 11.35 20.51
CA LEU A 188 -7.89 12.11 19.36
C LEU A 188 -8.63 13.44 19.25
N HIS A 189 -7.92 14.44 18.77
CA HIS A 189 -8.41 15.80 18.55
C HIS A 189 -7.57 16.48 17.48
N ALA A 190 -8.02 17.63 16.97
CA ALA A 190 -7.35 18.35 15.88
C ALA A 190 -5.87 18.72 16.18
N GLY A 191 -5.52 18.93 17.45
CA GLY A 191 -4.12 19.10 17.87
C GLY A 191 -3.22 17.89 17.54
N HIS A 192 -3.71 16.66 17.73
CA HIS A 192 -2.98 15.46 17.30
C HIS A 192 -2.85 15.39 15.78
N ILE A 193 -3.90 15.74 15.04
CA ILE A 193 -3.88 15.71 13.57
C ILE A 193 -2.82 16.67 13.03
N SER A 194 -2.86 17.93 13.48
CA SER A 194 -1.91 18.97 13.08
C SER A 194 -0.47 18.56 13.40
N TYR A 195 -0.23 18.02 14.60
CA TYR A 195 1.09 17.51 15.00
C TYR A 195 1.59 16.37 14.11
N LEU A 196 0.73 15.39 13.80
CA LEU A 196 1.11 14.22 12.99
C LEU A 196 1.33 14.60 11.53
N GLU A 197 0.57 15.55 10.98
CA GLU A 197 0.77 16.09 9.64
C GLU A 197 2.10 16.84 9.53
N GLU A 198 2.42 17.68 10.51
CA GLU A 198 3.72 18.36 10.55
C GLU A 198 4.88 17.37 10.69
N ALA A 199 4.75 16.36 11.57
CA ALA A 199 5.75 15.31 11.74
C ALA A 199 5.96 14.53 10.43
N ARG A 200 4.86 14.15 9.76
CA ARG A 200 4.91 13.45 8.47
C ARG A 200 5.64 14.25 7.40
N GLY A 201 5.53 15.59 7.44
CA GLY A 201 6.24 16.50 6.54
C GLY A 201 7.76 16.54 6.73
N LYS A 202 8.32 15.99 7.82
CA LYS A 202 9.77 15.98 8.08
C LYS A 202 10.51 14.80 7.43
N GLY A 203 9.80 13.91 6.75
CA GLY A 203 10.38 12.76 6.05
C GLY A 203 9.43 12.09 5.06
N ASP A 204 9.76 10.88 4.64
CA ASP A 204 9.05 10.11 3.63
C ASP A 204 8.04 9.13 4.20
N LEU A 205 8.20 8.75 5.48
CA LEU A 205 7.33 7.82 6.20
C LEU A 205 7.20 8.25 7.66
N LEU A 206 6.01 8.13 8.26
CA LEU A 206 5.77 8.33 9.69
C LEU A 206 5.43 7.02 10.39
N VAL A 207 6.24 6.67 11.38
CA VAL A 207 6.02 5.56 12.32
C VAL A 207 5.59 6.12 13.67
N ILE A 208 4.49 5.60 14.23
CA ILE A 208 3.99 5.98 15.55
C ILE A 208 4.18 4.83 16.54
N GLY A 209 4.93 5.09 17.61
CA GLY A 209 4.92 4.26 18.81
C GLY A 209 3.71 4.60 19.69
N VAL A 210 2.89 3.61 20.00
CA VAL A 210 1.70 3.75 20.85
C VAL A 210 1.92 2.98 22.16
N ASN A 211 1.83 3.67 23.29
CA ASN A 211 1.96 3.03 24.60
C ASN A 211 0.82 2.01 24.81
N SER A 212 1.16 0.83 25.34
CA SER A 212 0.18 -0.15 25.80
C SER A 212 -0.66 0.38 26.97
N ASP A 213 -1.80 -0.26 27.25
CA ASP A 213 -2.67 0.16 28.35
C ASP A 213 -1.97 0.04 29.72
N ALA A 214 -1.12 -0.98 29.89
CA ALA A 214 -0.34 -1.16 31.11
C ALA A 214 0.74 -0.07 31.27
N SER A 215 1.44 0.28 30.19
CA SER A 215 2.42 1.39 30.18
C SER A 215 1.74 2.71 30.53
N LEU A 216 0.55 2.97 29.99
CA LEU A 216 -0.20 4.20 30.28
C LEU A 216 -0.75 4.27 31.71
N ARG A 217 -1.23 3.17 32.29
CA ARG A 217 -1.67 3.14 33.68
C ARG A 217 -0.55 3.50 34.64
N LYS A 218 0.66 2.94 34.41
CA LYS A 218 1.85 3.28 35.20
C LYS A 218 2.23 4.76 35.05
N LEU A 219 2.16 5.31 33.83
CA LEU A 219 2.58 6.67 33.54
C LEU A 219 1.58 7.74 33.99
N LYS A 220 0.28 7.48 33.88
CA LYS A 220 -0.79 8.50 34.06
C LYS A 220 -1.83 8.14 35.14
N GLY A 221 -1.71 6.98 35.77
CA GLY A 221 -2.62 6.48 36.81
C GLY A 221 -3.71 5.53 36.28
N GLU A 222 -4.39 4.86 37.22
CA GLU A 222 -5.38 3.79 36.94
C GLU A 222 -6.60 4.23 36.11
N THR A 223 -6.91 5.53 36.09
CA THR A 223 -8.05 6.07 35.32
C THR A 223 -7.73 6.33 33.85
N ARG A 224 -6.53 5.93 33.40
CA ARG A 224 -6.03 6.08 32.03
C ARG A 224 -5.44 4.75 31.53
N PRO A 225 -5.59 4.41 30.24
CA PRO A 225 -6.26 5.20 29.21
C PRO A 225 -7.79 5.10 29.28
N ILE A 226 -8.49 6.09 28.71
CA ILE A 226 -9.93 6.03 28.47
C ILE A 226 -10.23 5.04 27.33
N VAL A 227 -9.42 5.10 26.27
CA VAL A 227 -9.58 4.29 25.07
C VAL A 227 -8.52 3.17 25.04
N PRO A 228 -8.90 1.90 24.93
CA PRO A 228 -7.94 0.78 24.88
C PRO A 228 -6.96 0.89 23.71
N CYS A 229 -5.75 0.34 23.87
CA CYS A 229 -4.64 0.43 22.92
C CYS A 229 -5.05 0.05 21.49
N ALA A 230 -5.71 -1.09 21.32
CA ALA A 230 -6.16 -1.57 20.02
C ALA A 230 -7.07 -0.56 19.30
N GLN A 231 -7.93 0.16 20.04
CA GLN A 231 -8.81 1.17 19.48
C GLN A 231 -8.05 2.45 19.13
N ARG A 232 -7.12 2.90 19.99
CA ARG A 232 -6.25 4.05 19.72
C ARG A 232 -5.42 3.84 18.44
N MET A 233 -4.80 2.67 18.32
CA MET A 233 -4.05 2.28 17.12
C MET A 233 -4.94 2.25 15.88
N ARG A 234 -6.17 1.72 15.99
CA ARG A 234 -7.13 1.70 14.87
C ARG A 234 -7.53 3.10 14.42
N LEU A 235 -7.78 4.02 15.35
CA LEU A 235 -8.10 5.41 15.04
C LEU A 235 -6.92 6.10 14.35
N LEU A 236 -5.70 5.94 14.87
CA LEU A 236 -4.48 6.45 14.26
C LEU A 236 -4.25 5.87 12.85
N ALA A 237 -4.56 4.59 12.64
CA ALA A 237 -4.38 3.95 11.34
C ALA A 237 -5.29 4.54 10.24
N ALA A 238 -6.43 5.11 10.61
CA ALA A 238 -7.33 5.79 9.68
C ALA A 238 -6.77 7.14 9.19
N LEU A 239 -5.78 7.71 9.88
CA LEU A 239 -5.21 9.01 9.52
C LEU A 239 -4.28 8.89 8.31
N GLN A 240 -4.42 9.82 7.35
CA GLN A 240 -3.62 9.84 6.12
C GLN A 240 -2.12 10.05 6.39
N ALA A 241 -1.78 10.88 7.38
CA ALA A 241 -0.40 11.20 7.73
C ALA A 241 0.39 10.00 8.32
N VAL A 242 -0.28 8.90 8.66
CA VAL A 242 0.33 7.77 9.38
C VAL A 242 0.62 6.62 8.43
N ASP A 243 1.87 6.16 8.39
CA ASP A 243 2.29 5.03 7.55
C ASP A 243 2.32 3.71 8.35
N TYR A 244 2.97 3.72 9.52
CA TYR A 244 3.03 2.54 10.41
C TYR A 244 2.78 2.88 11.88
N ILE A 245 2.26 1.90 12.61
CA ILE A 245 1.95 1.99 14.03
C ILE A 245 2.47 0.74 14.71
N VAL A 246 3.11 0.93 15.86
CA VAL A 246 3.65 -0.15 16.68
C VAL A 246 3.28 0.08 18.14
N GLU A 247 2.80 -0.96 18.80
CA GLU A 247 2.58 -0.94 20.24
C GLU A 247 3.89 -1.17 20.98
N PHE A 248 4.10 -0.47 22.11
CA PHE A 248 5.20 -0.77 23.03
C PHE A 248 4.75 -0.70 24.49
N GLY A 249 5.31 -1.58 25.32
CA GLY A 249 4.94 -1.73 26.74
C GLY A 249 5.94 -1.14 27.74
N ASP A 250 7.12 -0.72 27.28
CA ASP A 250 8.15 -0.14 28.14
C ASP A 250 7.73 1.23 28.70
N ASP A 251 8.40 1.65 29.77
CA ASP A 251 8.14 2.94 30.41
C ASP A 251 8.54 4.12 29.50
N THR A 252 9.49 3.88 28.58
CA THR A 252 9.96 4.87 27.61
C THR A 252 10.14 4.24 26.23
N PRO A 253 10.10 5.02 25.13
CA PRO A 253 10.28 4.49 23.79
C PRO A 253 11.75 4.20 23.42
N ALA A 254 12.70 4.27 24.37
CA ALA A 254 14.15 4.19 24.07
C ALA A 254 14.56 2.91 23.34
N ALA A 255 14.05 1.75 23.79
CA ALA A 255 14.34 0.46 23.18
C ALA A 255 13.78 0.41 21.74
N LEU A 256 12.53 0.84 21.57
CA LEU A 256 11.87 0.92 20.26
C LEU A 256 12.61 1.85 19.29
N ILE A 257 13.05 3.03 19.75
CA ILE A 257 13.84 3.98 18.96
C ILE A 257 15.17 3.35 18.55
N SER A 258 15.86 2.68 19.47
CA SER A 258 17.15 2.02 19.20
C SER A 258 17.01 0.85 18.22
N GLU A 259 15.87 0.15 18.23
CA GLU A 259 15.63 -0.95 17.30
C GLU A 259 15.23 -0.44 15.89
N LEU A 260 14.41 0.62 15.82
CA LEU A 260 13.95 1.21 14.56
C LEU A 260 14.99 2.10 13.88
N MET A 261 15.82 2.80 14.66
CA MET A 261 16.81 3.78 14.19
C MET A 261 16.23 4.80 13.18
N PRO A 262 15.24 5.61 13.59
CA PRO A 262 14.62 6.59 12.69
C PRO A 262 15.61 7.69 12.29
N ASP A 263 15.44 8.25 11.09
CA ASP A 263 16.24 9.40 10.63
C ASP A 263 15.77 10.72 11.27
N VAL A 264 14.51 10.78 11.72
CA VAL A 264 13.93 11.92 12.44
C VAL A 264 13.14 11.45 13.66
N LEU A 265 13.42 12.01 14.82
CA LEU A 265 12.61 11.88 16.04
C LEU A 265 11.78 13.14 16.24
N ALA A 266 10.48 13.05 16.05
CA ALA A 266 9.55 14.16 16.28
C ALA A 266 8.99 14.11 17.71
N LYS A 267 9.03 15.25 18.39
CA LYS A 267 8.38 15.44 19.70
C LYS A 267 7.73 16.80 19.82
N GLY A 268 6.79 16.91 20.76
CA GLY A 268 6.20 18.19 21.14
C GLY A 268 7.26 19.19 21.60
N ALA A 269 7.06 20.47 21.30
CA ALA A 269 7.99 21.55 21.64
C ALA A 269 8.12 21.83 23.15
N ASP A 270 7.33 21.17 23.98
CA ASP A 270 7.34 21.31 25.45
C ASP A 270 8.61 20.75 26.11
N TYR A 271 9.45 20.01 25.36
CA TYR A 271 10.67 19.39 25.88
C TYR A 271 11.90 19.97 25.20
N GLU A 272 12.93 20.25 26.00
CA GLU A 272 14.26 20.51 25.46
C GLU A 272 14.87 19.24 24.87
N VAL A 273 15.75 19.38 23.88
CA VAL A 273 16.29 18.22 23.13
C VAL A 273 16.93 17.18 24.06
N HIS A 274 17.67 17.62 25.08
CA HIS A 274 18.32 16.74 26.07
C HIS A 274 17.34 15.99 26.98
N GLN A 275 16.07 16.41 27.04
CA GLN A 275 15.00 15.75 27.81
C GLN A 275 14.22 14.74 26.96
N ILE A 276 14.42 14.75 25.63
CA ILE A 276 13.71 13.85 24.72
C ILE A 276 14.40 12.48 24.74
N VAL A 277 13.68 11.48 25.26
CA VAL A 277 14.15 10.09 25.27
C VAL A 277 14.48 9.63 23.84
N GLY A 278 15.70 9.14 23.64
CA GLY A 278 16.19 8.67 22.34
C GLY A 278 16.80 9.74 21.44
N ALA A 279 16.84 11.01 21.88
CA ALA A 279 17.49 12.10 21.15
C ALA A 279 18.96 11.78 20.84
N ASP A 280 19.75 11.43 21.87
CA ASP A 280 21.17 11.10 21.70
C ASP A 280 21.36 9.90 20.76
N THR A 281 20.55 8.85 20.89
CA THR A 281 20.59 7.67 20.03
C THR A 281 20.42 8.06 18.56
N VAL A 282 19.43 8.91 18.25
CA VAL A 282 19.13 9.33 16.87
C VAL A 282 20.19 10.29 16.35
N MET A 283 20.62 11.27 17.15
CA MET A 283 21.62 12.25 16.75
C MET A 283 23.00 11.63 16.53
N ASN A 284 23.43 10.71 17.39
CA ASN A 284 24.71 9.99 17.26
C ASN A 284 24.73 9.09 16.01
N ALA A 285 23.57 8.66 15.53
CA ALA A 285 23.42 7.92 14.28
C ALA A 285 23.28 8.81 13.04
N GLY A 286 23.41 10.14 13.18
CA GLY A 286 23.30 11.12 12.10
C GLY A 286 21.86 11.56 11.77
N GLY A 287 20.89 11.17 12.59
CA GLY A 287 19.50 11.61 12.49
C GLY A 287 19.27 13.00 13.11
N LYS A 288 18.02 13.44 13.12
CA LYS A 288 17.61 14.75 13.65
C LYS A 288 16.47 14.64 14.66
N VAL A 289 16.42 15.57 15.61
CA VAL A 289 15.29 15.74 16.52
C VAL A 289 14.51 16.98 16.10
N GLU A 290 13.22 16.80 15.80
CA GLU A 290 12.31 17.87 15.40
C GLU A 290 11.35 18.16 16.56
N ARG A 291 11.32 19.42 16.99
CA ARG A 291 10.39 19.91 18.03
C ARG A 291 9.22 20.61 17.34
N ILE A 292 8.03 20.04 17.47
CA ILE A 292 6.81 20.48 16.81
C ILE A 292 5.90 21.15 17.85
N PRO A 293 5.50 22.41 17.63
CA PRO A 293 4.63 23.10 18.58
C PRO A 293 3.25 22.47 18.63
N PHE A 294 2.67 22.36 19.83
CA PHE A 294 1.27 21.95 19.97
C PHE A 294 0.33 23.10 19.66
N VAL A 295 -0.87 22.76 19.20
CA VAL A 295 -1.95 23.74 19.01
C VAL A 295 -2.55 24.09 20.37
N PRO A 296 -2.53 25.36 20.81
CA PRO A 296 -3.07 25.76 22.10
C PRO A 296 -4.57 25.44 22.22
N GLY A 297 -5.02 25.07 23.43
CA GLY A 297 -6.44 24.83 23.73
C GLY A 297 -7.01 23.50 23.22
N LEU A 298 -6.14 22.61 22.69
CA LEU A 298 -6.52 21.29 22.19
C LEU A 298 -5.73 20.17 22.89
N SER A 299 -6.32 19.61 23.95
CA SER A 299 -5.78 18.46 24.66
C SER A 299 -6.87 17.47 25.13
N THR A 300 -6.50 16.20 25.35
CA THR A 300 -7.39 15.22 26.00
C THR A 300 -7.87 15.70 27.38
N SER A 301 -7.00 16.38 28.14
CA SER A 301 -7.34 16.90 29.47
C SER A 301 -8.42 17.98 29.41
N GLU A 302 -8.37 18.87 28.42
CA GLU A 302 -9.40 19.90 28.23
C GLU A 302 -10.72 19.30 27.76
N ILE A 303 -10.70 18.28 26.90
CA ILE A 303 -11.92 17.55 26.50
C ILE A 303 -12.57 16.93 27.73
N VAL A 304 -11.78 16.21 28.55
CA VAL A 304 -12.29 15.57 29.77
C VAL A 304 -12.79 16.60 30.77
N LYS A 305 -12.08 17.73 30.93
CA LYS A 305 -12.51 18.83 31.80
C LYS A 305 -13.86 19.40 31.34
N ARG A 306 -14.02 19.68 30.04
CA ARG A 306 -15.30 20.16 29.47
C ARG A 306 -16.43 19.15 29.68
N ILE A 307 -16.17 17.84 29.53
CA ILE A 307 -17.18 16.81 29.80
C ILE A 307 -17.58 16.79 31.28
N GLN A 308 -16.61 16.94 32.19
CA GLN A 308 -16.87 16.98 33.64
C GLN A 308 -17.61 18.25 34.08
N GLU A 309 -17.32 19.39 33.46
CA GLU A 309 -18.00 20.67 33.71
C GLU A 309 -19.45 20.66 33.19
N ASN A 310 -19.74 19.90 32.12
CA ASN A 310 -21.08 19.74 31.55
C ASN A 310 -21.88 18.57 32.15
N LYS A 311 -21.53 18.10 33.35
CA LYS A 311 -22.32 17.07 34.07
C LYS A 311 -23.75 17.59 34.30
N GLY A 312 -24.73 16.91 33.70
CA GLY A 312 -26.16 17.27 33.80
C GLY A 312 -26.81 17.76 32.50
N VAL A 313 -26.04 17.88 31.41
CA VAL A 313 -26.61 18.14 30.08
C VAL A 313 -27.20 16.85 29.52
N THR A 314 -28.53 16.80 29.38
CA THR A 314 -29.22 15.74 28.66
C THR A 314 -28.91 15.88 27.17
N LEU A 315 -28.22 14.91 26.59
CA LEU A 315 -28.09 14.84 25.14
C LEU A 315 -29.45 14.38 24.58
N PRO A 316 -29.99 15.04 23.54
CA PRO A 316 -31.13 14.48 22.82
C PRO A 316 -30.70 13.15 22.18
N ASP A 317 -31.55 12.13 22.34
CA ASP A 317 -31.39 10.80 21.73
C ASP A 317 -31.29 10.87 20.19
#